data_AF-A0A3M1GR29-F1
#
_entry.id   AF-A0A3M1GR29-F1
#
_cell.length_a   1.000
_cell.length_b   1.000
_cell.length_c   1.000
_cell.angle_alpha   90.00
_cell.angle_beta   90.00
_cell.angle_gamma   90.00
#
_symmetry.space_group_name_H-M   'P 1'
#
loop_
_entity.id
_entity.type
_entity.pdbx_description
1 polymer ?
#
loop_
_entity_poly.entity_id
_entity_poly.type
_entity_poly.pdbx_seq_one_letter_code
_entity_poly.pdbx_strand_id
1 'polypeptide(L)'
;GLNAYLPLLIVALTARYTSLIHLNEPWNILTNGWVITALAVLLVIEMTVDKIPAVDTLNDVIQTVGRPAAGAVLFAAGSGAVGDLHPVLAVIAGLILAGGVHAVKSTARPAVTATTGGLGNWAVSIGEDILSLIGTVLAILVPIFIILFLLLLLLSLFWVRRRLRTGPSTA
;
A
#
# COMPACT_ATOMS: atom_id res chain seq x y z
N GLY A 1 2.69 -2.50 -7.28
CA GLY A 1 1.83 -1.30 -7.22
C GLY A 1 1.69 -0.73 -8.60
N LEU A 2 0.61 0.00 -8.79
CA LEU A 2 0.51 1.03 -9.81
C LEU A 2 1.70 2.05 -9.65
N ASN A 3 2.19 2.27 -8.42
CA ASN A 3 3.55 2.73 -8.05
C ASN A 3 4.06 1.93 -6.84
N ALA A 4 5.24 1.28 -6.89
CA ALA A 4 5.64 0.31 -5.86
C ALA A 4 6.49 0.91 -4.74
N TYR A 5 7.26 1.95 -5.03
CA TYR A 5 8.12 2.58 -4.02
C TYR A 5 7.39 3.60 -3.17
N LEU A 6 6.32 4.23 -3.69
CA LEU A 6 5.55 5.21 -2.93
C LEU A 6 4.97 4.64 -1.63
N PRO A 7 4.26 3.49 -1.61
CA PRO A 7 3.74 2.92 -0.36
C PRO A 7 4.85 2.54 0.62
N LEU A 8 5.94 1.94 0.12
CA LEU A 8 7.06 1.51 0.93
C LEU A 8 7.82 2.70 1.55
N LEU A 9 7.98 3.79 0.80
CA LEU A 9 8.57 5.04 1.29
C LEU A 9 7.69 5.69 2.35
N ILE A 10 6.36 5.73 2.15
CA ILE A 10 5.43 6.28 3.14
C ILE A 10 5.52 5.48 4.45
N VAL A 11 5.55 4.15 4.38
CA VAL A 11 5.73 3.30 5.56
C VAL A 11 7.06 3.57 6.24
N ALA A 12 8.16 3.66 5.50
CA ALA A 12 9.48 3.95 6.03
C ALA A 12 9.55 5.32 6.75
N LEU A 13 8.98 6.36 6.13
CA LEU A 13 8.91 7.71 6.72
C LEU A 13 8.02 7.75 7.96
N THR A 14 6.85 7.09 7.90
CA THR A 14 5.91 7.02 9.02
C THR A 14 6.53 6.30 10.20
N ALA A 15 7.20 5.16 9.96
CA ALA A 15 7.89 4.40 11.01
C ALA A 15 9.11 5.14 11.59
N ARG A 16 9.76 6.02 10.81
CA ARG A 16 10.91 6.80 11.29
C ARG A 16 10.52 8.03 12.11
N TYR A 17 9.50 8.76 11.67
CA TYR A 17 9.17 10.08 12.22
C TYR A 17 7.92 10.09 13.11
N THR A 18 7.19 8.99 13.18
CA THR A 18 5.97 8.87 14.01
C THR A 18 5.96 7.54 14.78
N SER A 19 5.03 7.42 15.73
CA SER A 19 4.75 6.17 16.44
C SER A 19 3.56 5.40 15.86
N LEU A 20 3.12 5.74 14.63
CA LEU A 20 1.95 5.11 14.01
C LEU A 20 2.26 3.70 13.48
N ILE A 21 3.52 3.45 13.10
CA ILE A 21 3.97 2.16 12.58
C ILE A 21 5.24 1.76 13.34
N HIS A 22 5.23 0.54 13.89
CA HIS A 22 6.41 -0.08 14.48
C HIS A 22 6.89 -1.23 13.59
N LEU A 23 8.17 -1.17 13.21
CA LEU A 23 8.81 -2.18 12.37
C LEU A 23 9.70 -3.07 13.23
N ASN A 24 9.38 -4.36 13.26
CA ASN A 24 10.21 -5.37 13.93
C ASN A 24 11.44 -5.70 13.08
N GLU A 25 12.48 -6.28 13.69
CA GLU A 25 13.61 -6.83 12.94
C GLU A 25 13.14 -7.94 11.98
N PRO A 26 13.71 -8.04 10.76
CA PRO A 26 14.79 -7.21 10.20
C PRO A 26 14.30 -5.95 9.46
N TRP A 27 12.99 -5.66 9.49
CA TRP A 27 12.35 -4.61 8.69
C TRP A 27 12.61 -3.19 9.20
N ASN A 28 13.06 -3.05 10.45
CA ASN A 28 13.49 -1.77 11.02
C ASN A 28 14.59 -1.07 10.17
N ILE A 29 15.32 -1.80 9.33
CA ILE A 29 16.27 -1.23 8.34
C ILE A 29 15.62 -0.18 7.41
N LEU A 30 14.30 -0.26 7.17
CA LEU A 30 13.56 0.73 6.38
C LEU A 30 13.60 2.13 7.01
N THR A 31 13.86 2.24 8.32
CA THR A 31 14.01 3.54 9.00
C THR A 31 15.39 4.18 8.78
N ASN A 32 16.34 3.47 8.17
CA ASN A 32 17.67 3.99 7.88
C ASN A 32 17.59 5.09 6.82
N GLY A 33 18.26 6.22 7.06
CA GLY A 33 18.25 7.36 6.16
C GLY A 33 18.73 7.04 4.74
N TRP A 34 19.74 6.19 4.59
CA TRP A 34 20.23 5.77 3.27
C TRP A 34 19.20 4.95 2.51
N VAL A 35 18.47 4.07 3.21
CA VAL A 35 17.39 3.27 2.61
C VAL A 35 16.24 4.17 2.18
N ILE A 36 15.84 5.12 3.03
CA ILE A 36 14.81 6.11 2.69
C ILE A 36 15.22 6.96 1.49
N THR A 37 16.46 7.44 1.44
CA THR A 37 16.98 8.19 0.29
C THR A 37 16.97 7.34 -0.98
N ALA A 38 17.39 6.07 -0.90
CA ALA A 38 17.33 5.15 -2.03
C ALA A 38 15.89 4.92 -2.51
N LEU A 39 14.93 4.72 -1.59
CA LEU A 39 13.51 4.59 -1.92
C LEU A 39 12.94 5.86 -2.56
N ALA A 40 13.33 7.05 -2.08
CA ALA A 40 12.92 8.32 -2.67
C ALA A 40 13.49 8.49 -4.09
N VAL A 41 14.75 8.14 -4.32
CA VAL A 41 15.36 8.16 -5.66
C VAL A 41 14.65 7.18 -6.59
N LEU A 42 14.40 5.95 -6.14
CA LEU A 42 13.67 4.94 -6.91
C LEU A 42 12.25 5.40 -7.25
N LEU A 43 11.56 6.08 -6.32
CA LEU A 43 10.25 6.68 -6.56
C LEU A 43 10.33 7.79 -7.63
N VAL A 44 11.32 8.68 -7.56
CA VAL A 44 11.52 9.73 -8.56
C VAL A 44 11.80 9.13 -9.93
N ILE A 45 12.65 8.10 -10.00
CA ILE A 45 12.92 7.35 -11.23
C ILE A 45 11.62 6.74 -11.76
N GLU A 46 10.86 6.03 -10.93
CA GLU A 46 9.56 5.42 -11.32
C GLU A 46 8.59 6.49 -11.85
N MET A 47 8.51 7.65 -11.19
CA MET A 47 7.63 8.74 -11.62
C MET A 47 8.11 9.47 -12.88
N THR A 48 9.40 9.53 -13.15
CA THR A 48 9.94 10.28 -14.30
C THR A 48 10.11 9.39 -15.54
N VAL A 49 10.63 8.18 -15.36
CA VAL A 49 10.99 7.28 -16.45
C VAL A 49 9.77 6.61 -17.08
N ASP A 50 8.73 6.29 -16.30
CA ASP A 50 7.48 5.73 -16.83
C ASP A 50 6.75 6.70 -17.80
N LYS A 51 7.21 7.94 -17.92
CA LYS A 51 6.62 9.00 -18.77
C LYS A 51 7.37 9.23 -20.09
N ILE A 52 8.54 8.61 -20.30
CA ILE A 52 9.33 8.77 -21.53
C ILE A 52 9.19 7.51 -22.40
N PRO A 53 8.53 7.58 -23.56
CA PRO A 53 8.41 6.45 -24.48
C PRO A 53 9.81 5.92 -24.86
N ALA A 54 9.99 4.60 -24.83
CA ALA A 54 11.24 3.82 -25.06
C ALA A 54 12.13 3.62 -23.82
N VAL A 55 12.19 4.58 -22.89
CA VAL A 55 12.89 4.38 -21.60
C VAL A 55 12.02 3.59 -20.63
N ASP A 56 10.70 3.73 -20.76
CA ASP A 56 9.69 2.97 -20.03
C ASP A 56 9.88 1.45 -20.15
N THR A 57 10.16 0.94 -21.35
CA THR A 57 10.38 -0.50 -21.57
C THR A 57 11.58 -1.04 -20.79
N LEU A 58 12.69 -0.30 -20.73
CA LEU A 58 13.89 -0.71 -20.00
C LEU A 58 13.66 -0.65 -18.49
N ASN A 59 12.97 0.40 -18.03
CA ASN A 59 12.56 0.50 -16.63
C ASN A 59 11.65 -0.67 -16.26
N ASP A 60 10.67 -1.01 -17.09
CA ASP A 60 9.75 -2.13 -16.82
C ASP A 60 10.49 -3.47 -16.65
N VAL A 61 11.58 -3.70 -17.39
CA VAL A 61 12.46 -4.88 -17.18
C VAL A 61 13.10 -4.88 -15.80
N ILE A 62 13.70 -3.77 -15.37
CA ILE A 62 14.30 -3.65 -14.04
C ILE A 62 13.23 -3.80 -12.95
N GLN A 63 12.06 -3.20 -13.18
CA GLN A 63 10.93 -3.19 -12.27
C GLN A 63 10.21 -4.54 -12.18
N THR A 64 10.48 -5.48 -13.10
CA THR A 64 9.96 -6.85 -13.07
C THR A 64 10.38 -7.58 -11.79
N VAL A 65 11.55 -7.25 -11.25
CA VAL A 65 12.03 -7.78 -9.97
C VAL A 65 11.84 -6.76 -8.84
N GLY A 66 12.10 -5.48 -9.11
CA GLY A 66 12.05 -4.41 -8.11
C GLY A 66 10.67 -4.23 -7.46
N ARG A 67 9.60 -4.18 -8.26
CA ARG A 67 8.24 -3.94 -7.76
C ARG A 67 7.71 -5.12 -6.92
N PRO A 68 7.86 -6.40 -7.36
CA PRO A 68 7.49 -7.54 -6.52
C PRO A 68 8.29 -7.60 -5.22
N ALA A 69 9.59 -7.33 -5.26
CA ALA A 69 10.43 -7.31 -4.07
C ALA A 69 10.00 -6.22 -3.07
N ALA A 70 9.78 -4.98 -3.55
CA ALA A 70 9.31 -3.88 -2.71
C ALA A 70 7.94 -4.19 -2.06
N GLY A 71 7.02 -4.79 -2.82
CA GLY A 71 5.73 -5.22 -2.29
C GLY A 71 5.82 -6.37 -1.28
N ALA A 72 6.75 -7.31 -1.50
CA ALA A 72 7.02 -8.39 -0.56
C ALA A 72 7.57 -7.86 0.77
N VAL A 73 8.53 -6.94 0.70
CA VAL A 73 9.08 -6.25 1.88
C VAL A 73 7.99 -5.49 2.62
N LEU A 74 7.16 -4.73 1.91
CA LEU A 74 6.07 -3.96 2.50
C LEU A 74 5.05 -4.84 3.23
N PHE A 75 4.67 -5.96 2.60
CA PHE A 75 3.74 -6.90 3.20
C PHE A 75 4.34 -7.56 4.44
N ALA A 76 5.59 -8.01 4.36
CA ALA A 76 6.28 -8.65 5.48
C ALA A 76 6.56 -7.69 6.65
N ALA A 77 6.86 -6.43 6.35
CA ALA A 77 6.96 -5.37 7.33
C ALA A 77 5.62 -5.09 8.04
N GLY A 78 4.50 -5.18 7.30
CA GLY A 78 3.15 -4.98 7.83
C GLY A 78 2.54 -6.19 8.54
N SER A 79 3.05 -7.40 8.30
CA SER A 79 2.45 -8.62 8.85
C SER A 79 2.50 -8.66 10.38
N GLY A 80 3.54 -8.09 11.00
CA GLY A 80 3.62 -7.95 12.47
C GLY A 80 2.47 -7.13 13.09
N ALA A 81 1.76 -6.31 12.31
CA ALA A 81 0.56 -5.60 12.76
C ALA A 81 -0.74 -6.44 12.63
N VAL A 82 -0.72 -7.53 11.84
CA VAL A 82 -1.88 -8.40 11.56
C VAL A 82 -1.78 -9.76 12.30
N GLY A 83 -0.70 -9.98 13.04
CA GLY A 83 -0.41 -11.19 13.83
C GLY A 83 0.98 -11.75 13.51
N ASP A 84 1.52 -12.63 14.36
CA ASP A 84 2.85 -13.23 14.17
C ASP A 84 2.87 -14.25 13.00
N LEU A 85 2.70 -13.76 11.77
CA LEU A 85 2.94 -14.53 10.56
C LEU A 85 4.45 -14.76 10.41
N HIS A 86 4.83 -16.00 10.13
CA HIS A 86 6.23 -16.35 9.88
C HIS A 86 6.80 -15.47 8.74
N PRO A 87 7.96 -14.81 8.90
CA PRO A 87 8.47 -13.82 7.94
C PRO A 87 8.54 -14.33 6.49
N VAL A 88 8.91 -15.60 6.32
CA VAL A 88 8.97 -16.24 4.99
C VAL A 88 7.58 -16.32 4.33
N LEU A 89 6.53 -16.66 5.09
CA LEU A 89 5.17 -16.72 4.56
C LEU A 89 4.66 -15.32 4.20
N ALA A 90 5.02 -14.31 4.99
CA ALA A 90 4.67 -12.94 4.70
C ALA A 90 5.36 -12.43 3.43
N VAL A 91 6.65 -12.73 3.25
CA VAL A 91 7.38 -12.41 2.01
C VAL A 91 6.75 -13.12 0.80
N ILE A 92 6.42 -14.40 0.91
CA ILE A 92 5.78 -15.17 -0.19
C ILE A 92 4.42 -14.56 -0.54
N ALA A 93 3.58 -14.28 0.45
CA ALA A 93 2.27 -13.66 0.23
C ALA A 93 2.41 -12.30 -0.45
N GLY A 94 3.34 -11.46 0.03
CA GLY A 94 3.61 -10.18 -0.58
C GLY A 94 4.17 -10.28 -2.01
N LEU A 95 5.01 -11.28 -2.28
CA LEU A 95 5.53 -11.54 -3.64
C LEU A 95 4.41 -11.97 -4.60
N ILE A 96 3.49 -12.82 -4.16
CA ILE A 96 2.33 -13.25 -4.96
C ILE A 96 1.43 -12.06 -5.28
N LEU A 97 1.09 -11.26 -4.26
CA LEU A 97 0.25 -10.07 -4.45
C LEU A 97 0.91 -9.04 -5.35
N ALA A 98 2.18 -8.73 -5.11
CA ALA A 98 2.91 -7.73 -5.87
C ALA A 98 3.22 -8.19 -7.30
N GLY A 99 3.54 -9.48 -7.49
CA GLY A 99 3.70 -10.12 -8.79
C GLY A 99 2.40 -10.12 -9.60
N GLY A 100 1.25 -10.36 -8.96
CA GLY A 100 -0.06 -10.26 -9.62
C GLY A 100 -0.35 -8.85 -10.13
N VAL A 101 -0.11 -7.82 -9.32
CA VAL A 101 -0.28 -6.42 -9.74
C VAL A 101 0.68 -6.06 -10.88
N HIS A 102 1.93 -6.53 -10.81
CA HIS A 102 2.90 -6.32 -11.89
C HIS A 102 2.46 -6.99 -13.19
N ALA A 103 1.95 -8.22 -13.14
CA ALA A 103 1.47 -8.95 -14.32
C ALA A 103 0.27 -8.26 -15.00
N VAL A 104 -0.65 -7.69 -14.22
CA VAL A 104 -1.76 -6.87 -14.77
C VAL A 104 -1.21 -5.64 -15.48
N LYS A 105 -0.22 -4.95 -14.90
CA LYS A 105 0.39 -3.75 -15.50
C LYS A 105 1.17 -4.09 -16.78
N SER A 106 1.97 -5.16 -16.77
CA SER A 106 2.78 -5.59 -17.90
C SER A 106 1.96 -6.09 -19.09
N THR A 107 0.71 -6.52 -18.84
CA THR A 107 -0.23 -6.91 -19.91
C THR A 107 -1.07 -5.74 -20.42
N ALA A 108 -1.43 -4.79 -19.55
CA ALA A 108 -2.24 -3.63 -19.93
C ALA A 108 -1.45 -2.59 -20.75
N ARG A 109 -0.20 -2.29 -20.37
CA ARG A 109 0.60 -1.23 -21.01
C ARG A 109 0.86 -1.46 -22.51
N PRO A 110 1.25 -2.67 -22.98
CA PRO A 110 1.41 -2.91 -24.42
C PRO A 110 0.14 -2.66 -25.23
N ALA A 111 -1.03 -3.03 -24.68
CA ALA A 111 -2.32 -2.79 -25.33
C ALA A 111 -2.66 -1.29 -25.39
N VAL A 112 -2.39 -0.54 -24.32
CA VAL A 112 -2.57 0.91 -24.30
C VAL A 112 -1.59 1.61 -25.25
N THR A 113 -0.32 1.19 -25.28
CA THR A 113 0.67 1.69 -26.24
C THR A 113 0.21 1.47 -27.67
N ALA A 114 -0.23 0.25 -28.00
CA ALA A 114 -0.66 -0.13 -29.35
C ALA A 114 -1.89 0.67 -29.82
N THR A 115 -2.79 1.03 -28.92
CA THR A 115 -4.05 1.73 -29.24
C THR A 115 -3.94 3.26 -29.21
N THR A 116 -2.98 3.82 -28.46
CA THR A 116 -2.86 5.27 -28.24
C THR A 116 -1.57 5.90 -28.75
N GLY A 117 -0.68 5.09 -29.36
CA GLY A 117 0.67 5.56 -29.73
C GLY A 117 1.53 5.93 -28.53
N GLY A 118 1.26 5.34 -27.36
CA GLY A 118 2.00 5.59 -26.10
C GLY A 118 1.49 6.77 -25.27
N LEU A 119 0.64 7.65 -25.80
CA LEU A 119 0.09 8.79 -25.04
C LEU A 119 -0.82 8.37 -23.89
N GLY A 120 -1.51 7.23 -24.02
CA GLY A 120 -2.38 6.68 -22.97
C GLY A 120 -1.62 6.20 -21.73
N ASN A 121 -0.35 5.80 -21.88
CA ASN A 121 0.47 5.31 -20.76
C ASN A 121 0.67 6.39 -19.68
N TRP A 122 0.74 7.66 -20.09
CA TRP A 122 0.81 8.78 -19.17
C TRP A 122 -0.43 8.87 -18.27
N ALA A 123 -1.63 8.76 -18.86
CA ALA A 123 -2.88 8.82 -18.11
C ALA A 123 -3.04 7.63 -17.16
N VAL A 124 -2.72 6.41 -17.61
CA VAL A 124 -2.79 5.25 -16.69
C VAL A 124 -1.75 5.38 -15.59
N SER A 125 -0.53 5.86 -15.87
CA SER A 125 0.51 6.10 -14.85
C SER A 125 0.10 7.11 -13.78
N ILE A 126 -0.71 8.11 -14.10
CA ILE A 126 -1.22 9.08 -13.11
C ILE A 126 -2.31 8.45 -12.26
N GLY A 127 -3.28 7.78 -12.88
CA GLY A 127 -4.30 7.03 -12.14
C GLY A 127 -3.66 5.99 -11.22
N GLU A 128 -2.54 5.47 -11.68
CA GLU A 128 -1.66 4.58 -10.97
C GLU A 128 -1.10 5.14 -9.65
N ASP A 129 -0.47 6.30 -9.75
CA ASP A 129 0.09 7.02 -8.60
C ASP A 129 -1.02 7.41 -7.60
N ILE A 130 -2.16 7.90 -8.10
CA ILE A 130 -3.30 8.34 -7.28
C ILE A 130 -3.87 7.17 -6.48
N LEU A 131 -4.13 6.03 -7.12
CA LEU A 131 -4.70 4.86 -6.44
C LEU A 131 -3.72 4.31 -5.39
N SER A 132 -2.41 4.36 -5.69
CA SER A 132 -1.37 3.94 -4.75
C SER A 132 -1.32 4.84 -3.52
N LEU A 133 -1.41 6.16 -3.72
CA LEU A 133 -1.46 7.13 -2.63
C LEU A 133 -2.71 6.94 -1.77
N ILE A 134 -3.90 6.89 -2.37
CA ILE A 134 -5.17 6.69 -1.68
C ILE A 134 -5.14 5.38 -0.89
N GLY A 135 -4.75 4.28 -1.54
CA GLY A 135 -4.68 2.96 -0.91
C GLY A 135 -3.73 2.94 0.29
N THR A 136 -2.58 3.60 0.19
CA THR A 136 -1.60 3.69 1.28
C THR A 136 -2.13 4.50 2.46
N VAL A 137 -2.72 5.67 2.19
CA VAL A 137 -3.32 6.51 3.24
C VAL A 137 -4.45 5.77 3.94
N LEU A 138 -5.35 5.13 3.18
CA LEU A 138 -6.42 4.33 3.75
C LEU A 138 -5.87 3.18 4.60
N ALA A 139 -4.86 2.44 4.13
CA ALA A 139 -4.26 1.34 4.88
C ALA A 139 -3.73 1.78 6.25
N ILE A 140 -3.15 2.98 6.34
CA ILE A 140 -2.67 3.55 7.62
C ILE A 140 -3.85 3.97 8.52
N LEU A 141 -4.95 4.45 7.95
CA LEU A 141 -6.13 4.94 8.70
C LEU A 141 -7.15 3.84 9.04
N VAL A 142 -7.10 2.67 8.40
CA VAL A 142 -8.01 1.53 8.64
C VAL A 142 -8.16 1.20 10.13
N PRO A 143 -7.10 1.11 10.96
CA PRO A 143 -7.25 0.85 12.38
C PRO A 143 -8.14 1.87 13.10
N ILE A 144 -8.03 3.16 12.74
CA ILE A 144 -8.84 4.24 13.31
C ILE A 144 -10.31 4.07 12.92
N PHE A 145 -10.58 3.73 11.65
CA PHE A 145 -11.95 3.48 11.19
C PHE A 145 -12.59 2.27 11.88
N ILE A 146 -11.83 1.20 12.13
CA ILE A 146 -12.31 0.03 12.89
C ILE A 146 -12.69 0.43 14.32
N ILE A 147 -11.84 1.19 15.01
CA ILE A 147 -12.12 1.68 16.36
C ILE A 147 -13.39 2.53 16.39
N LEU A 148 -13.51 3.47 15.45
CA LEU A 148 -14.69 4.34 15.36
C LEU A 148 -15.97 3.54 15.10
N PHE A 149 -15.91 2.56 14.19
CA PHE A 149 -17.03 1.66 13.91
C PHE A 149 -17.45 0.87 15.15
N LEU A 150 -16.49 0.29 15.88
CA LEU A 150 -16.77 -0.45 17.12
C LEU A 150 -17.38 0.46 18.19
N LEU A 151 -16.89 1.70 18.33
CA LEU A 151 -17.45 2.67 19.27
C LEU A 151 -18.93 2.98 18.93
N LEU A 152 -19.23 3.24 17.66
CA LEU A 152 -20.59 3.50 17.19
C LEU A 152 -21.51 2.29 17.40
N LEU A 153 -21.01 1.07 17.15
CA LEU A 153 -21.73 -0.16 17.43
C LEU A 153 -22.06 -0.28 18.92
N LEU A 154 -21.08 -0.10 19.81
CA LEU A 154 -21.29 -0.17 21.25
C LEU A 154 -22.27 0.90 21.75
N LEU A 155 -22.17 2.13 21.24
CA LEU A 155 -23.12 3.20 21.53
C LEU A 155 -24.53 2.79 21.07
N SER A 156 -24.69 2.31 19.84
CA SER A 156 -26.01 1.88 19.33
C SER A 156 -26.62 0.77 20.20
N LEU A 157 -25.83 -0.23 20.60
CA LEU A 157 -26.25 -1.31 21.48
C LEU A 157 -26.63 -0.80 22.88
N PHE A 158 -25.87 0.16 23.42
CA PHE A 158 -26.19 0.81 24.69
C PHE A 158 -27.50 1.60 24.61
N TRP A 159 -27.69 2.38 23.55
CA TRP A 159 -28.92 3.15 23.31
C TRP A 159 -30.15 2.24 23.17
N VAL A 160 -30.04 1.14 22.42
CA VAL A 160 -31.10 0.13 22.29
C VAL A 160 -31.39 -0.53 23.64
N ARG A 161 -30.37 -0.98 24.38
CA ARG A 161 -30.55 -1.55 25.72
C ARG A 161 -31.20 -0.58 26.71
N ARG A 162 -30.82 0.70 26.66
CA ARG A 162 -31.41 1.73 27.53
C ARG A 162 -32.89 1.94 27.21
N ARG A 163 -33.27 2.00 25.93
CA ARG A 163 -34.68 2.09 25.51
C ARG A 163 -35.51 0.86 25.89
N LEU A 164 -34.92 -0.34 25.83
CA LEU A 164 -35.60 -1.58 26.22
C LEU A 164 -35.76 -1.72 27.75
N ARG A 165 -34.88 -1.09 28.55
CA ARG A 165 -34.99 -1.05 30.03
C ARG A 165 -35.96 0.01 30.54
N THR A 166 -36.35 0.97 29.72
CA THR A 166 -37.36 2.01 30.04
C THR A 166 -38.74 1.66 29.46
N GLY A 167 -39.10 0.38 29.42
CA GLY A 167 -40.47 -0.08 29.13
C GLY A 167 -41.41 0.17 30.33
N PRO A 168 -42.73 0.33 30.13
CA PRO A 168 -43.61 1.12 31.01
C PRO A 168 -43.72 0.54 32.42
N SER A 169 -43.58 1.39 33.44
CA SER A 169 -44.10 1.10 34.77
C SER A 169 -45.61 0.93 34.64
N THR A 170 -46.09 -0.30 34.61
CA THR A 170 -47.51 -0.63 34.70
C THR A 170 -48.01 -0.15 36.07
N ALA A 171 -48.72 0.99 36.07
CA ALA A 171 -49.56 1.46 37.15
C ALA A 171 -51.01 1.05 36.87
#